data_AF-A0A117R657-F1
#
_entry.id   AF-A0A117R657-F1
#
_cell.length_a   1.000
_cell.length_b   1.000
_cell.length_c   1.000
_cell.angle_alpha   90.00
_cell.angle_beta   90.00
_cell.angle_gamma   90.00
#
_symmetry.space_group_name_H-M   'P 1'
#
loop_
_entity.id
_entity.type
_entity.pdbx_description
1 polymer ?
#
loop_
_entity_poly.entity_id
_entity_poly.type
_entity_poly.pdbx_seq_one_letter_code
_entity_poly.pdbx_strand_id
1 'polypeptide(L)'
;MYKRRRITGTYAGAALAAGLLPGVSPVADTPSWDFLLSGSVLLIVGQLIHCYPSAIRTSPWILFGAIGSVQDTLVWLLVSWISSRLDYGMHVDSFVTALLAGAIVRCLTLALMTVGPQPVPEAQAG
;
A
#
# COMPACT_ATOMS: atom_id res chain seq x y z
N MET A 1 7.12 5.30 16.16
CA MET A 1 7.16 6.14 14.92
C MET A 1 6.90 5.36 13.62
N TYR A 2 7.14 4.05 13.58
CA TYR A 2 7.00 3.21 12.38
C TYR A 2 5.58 3.13 11.81
N LYS A 3 4.56 2.98 12.67
CA LYS A 3 3.15 2.83 12.28
C LYS A 3 2.61 4.04 11.50
N ARG A 4 2.96 5.27 11.91
CA ARG A 4 2.56 6.50 11.21
C ARG A 4 3.17 6.58 9.81
N ARG A 5 4.47 6.33 9.67
CA ARG A 5 5.17 6.35 8.36
C ARG A 5 4.61 5.32 7.40
N ARG A 6 4.25 4.13 7.92
CA ARG A 6 3.59 3.09 7.15
C ARG A 6 2.23 3.53 6.63
N ILE A 7 1.38 4.10 7.50
CA ILE A 7 0.06 4.62 7.11
C ILE A 7 0.20 5.71 6.04
N THR A 8 1.10 6.68 6.27
CA THR A 8 1.36 7.77 5.32
C THR A 8 1.86 7.22 3.99
N GLY A 9 2.77 6.25 3.99
CA GLY A 9 3.30 5.67 2.76
C GLY A 9 2.30 4.83 1.98
N THR A 10 1.37 4.15 2.66
CA THR A 10 0.29 3.43 1.99
C THR A 10 -0.67 4.39 1.28
N TYR A 11 -1.11 5.46 1.97
CA TYR A 11 -1.98 6.47 1.35
C TYR A 11 -1.29 7.25 0.23
N ALA A 12 -0.06 7.71 0.46
CA ALA A 12 0.72 8.41 -0.56
C ALA A 12 0.99 7.49 -1.76
N GLY A 13 1.20 6.20 -1.52
CA GLY A 13 1.46 5.21 -2.56
C GLY A 13 0.21 4.96 -3.40
N ALA A 14 -0.96 4.89 -2.76
CA ALA A 14 -2.24 4.73 -3.44
C ALA A 14 -2.56 5.96 -4.30
N ALA A 15 -2.36 7.17 -3.74
CA ALA A 15 -2.48 8.43 -4.47
C ALA A 15 -1.55 8.49 -5.68
N LEU A 16 -0.29 8.09 -5.51
CA LEU A 16 0.69 8.10 -6.59
C LEU A 16 0.35 7.06 -7.66
N ALA A 17 -0.07 5.85 -7.28
CA ALA A 17 -0.48 4.81 -8.21
C ALA A 17 -1.66 5.26 -9.08
N ALA A 18 -2.69 5.86 -8.47
CA ALA A 18 -3.85 6.38 -9.18
C ALA A 18 -3.54 7.60 -10.05
N GLY A 19 -2.58 8.45 -9.65
CA GLY A 19 -2.16 9.58 -10.47
C GLY A 19 -1.22 9.20 -11.63
N LEU A 20 -0.44 8.14 -11.47
CA LEU A 20 0.60 7.75 -12.43
C LEU A 20 0.14 6.67 -13.42
N LEU A 21 -0.76 5.77 -13.01
CA LEU A 21 -1.16 4.63 -13.82
C LEU A 21 -2.47 4.93 -14.55
N PRO A 22 -2.48 4.94 -15.90
CA PRO A 22 -3.68 5.26 -16.67
C PRO A 22 -4.80 4.22 -16.53
N GLY A 23 -4.52 3.04 -15.98
CA GLY A 23 -5.52 1.99 -15.74
C GLY A 23 -6.02 1.90 -14.29
N VAL A 24 -5.80 2.94 -13.49
CA VAL A 24 -6.35 3.09 -12.14
C VAL A 24 -7.22 4.33 -12.13
N SER A 25 -8.54 4.15 -12.05
CA SER A 25 -9.50 5.24 -12.23
C SER A 25 -10.61 5.22 -11.17
N PRO A 26 -11.11 6.39 -10.74
CA PRO A 26 -12.29 6.46 -9.89
C PRO A 26 -13.53 6.00 -10.69
N VAL A 27 -14.43 5.29 -10.01
CA VAL A 27 -15.70 4.81 -10.58
C VAL A 27 -16.76 5.91 -10.54
N ALA A 28 -16.71 6.79 -9.54
CA ALA A 28 -17.68 7.86 -9.37
C ALA A 28 -17.09 9.24 -9.71
N ASP A 29 -17.98 10.20 -10.01
CA ASP A 29 -17.62 11.61 -10.20
C ASP A 29 -17.20 12.32 -8.90
N THR A 30 -17.03 11.58 -7.79
CA THR A 30 -16.57 12.07 -6.48
C THR A 30 -15.22 11.45 -6.07
N PRO A 31 -14.09 11.92 -6.64
CA PRO A 31 -12.78 11.29 -6.51
C PRO A 31 -12.31 11.14 -5.06
N SER A 32 -12.68 12.07 -4.19
CA SER A 32 -12.19 12.16 -2.81
C SER A 32 -12.58 10.93 -1.98
N TRP A 33 -13.79 10.43 -2.17
CA TRP A 33 -14.33 9.34 -1.37
C TRP A 33 -13.94 7.97 -1.96
N ASP A 34 -13.62 7.92 -3.27
CA ASP A 34 -13.11 6.73 -3.96
C ASP A 34 -11.69 6.38 -3.48
N PHE A 35 -10.88 7.42 -3.27
CA PHE A 35 -9.55 7.32 -2.66
C PHE A 35 -9.62 6.88 -1.19
N LEU A 36 -10.61 7.36 -0.43
CA LEU A 36 -10.78 7.00 0.96
C LEU A 36 -11.14 5.52 1.12
N LEU A 37 -12.05 5.00 0.30
CA LEU A 37 -12.41 3.59 0.32
C LEU A 37 -11.19 2.72 -0.01
N SER A 38 -10.55 2.98 -1.15
CA SER A 38 -9.39 2.21 -1.63
C SER A 38 -8.21 2.26 -0.65
N GLY A 39 -7.88 3.44 -0.12
CA GLY A 39 -6.86 3.61 0.92
C GLY A 39 -7.22 2.90 2.24
N SER A 40 -8.50 2.89 2.62
CA SER A 40 -8.96 2.17 3.82
C SER A 40 -8.83 0.67 3.67
N VAL A 41 -9.19 0.10 2.52
CA VAL A 41 -9.04 -1.36 2.27
C VAL A 41 -7.57 -1.75 2.28
N LEU A 42 -6.70 -0.99 1.61
CA LEU A 42 -5.23 -1.17 1.65
C LEU A 42 -4.69 -1.16 3.09
N LEU A 43 -5.16 -0.24 3.92
CA LEU A 43 -4.76 -0.19 5.32
C LEU A 43 -5.29 -1.35 6.14
N ILE A 44 -6.59 -1.65 6.05
CA ILE A 44 -7.23 -2.70 6.86
C ILE A 44 -6.58 -4.05 6.54
N VAL A 45 -6.48 -4.42 5.26
CA VAL A 45 -5.86 -5.68 4.85
C VAL A 45 -4.36 -5.67 5.17
N GLY A 46 -3.70 -4.53 4.99
CA GLY A 46 -2.31 -4.36 5.41
C GLY A 46 -2.13 -4.61 6.92
N GLN A 47 -3.00 -4.09 7.78
CA GLN A 47 -2.90 -4.29 9.23
C GLN A 47 -3.19 -5.74 9.61
N LEU A 48 -4.13 -6.41 8.93
CA LEU A 48 -4.48 -7.81 9.16
C LEU A 48 -3.37 -8.78 8.75
N ILE A 49 -2.72 -8.52 7.62
CA ILE A 49 -1.62 -9.34 7.09
C ILE A 49 -0.32 -8.57 7.22
N HIS A 50 0.37 -8.80 8.34
CA HIS A 50 1.59 -8.07 8.68
C HIS A 50 2.82 -8.60 7.93
N CYS A 51 3.05 -8.08 6.72
CA CYS A 51 4.26 -8.38 5.93
C CYS A 51 5.22 -7.18 5.91
N TYR A 52 5.72 -6.76 7.08
CA TYR A 52 6.66 -5.64 7.18
C TYR A 52 7.85 -6.03 8.06
N PRO A 53 9.07 -5.59 7.70
CA PRO A 53 10.24 -5.83 8.51
C PRO A 53 10.18 -4.98 9.79
N SER A 54 10.60 -5.54 10.92
CA SER A 54 10.73 -4.81 12.20
C SER A 54 11.88 -3.79 12.16
N ALA A 55 12.95 -4.08 11.40
CA ALA A 55 14.09 -3.20 11.17
C ALA A 55 14.48 -3.20 9.67
N ILE A 56 13.93 -2.26 8.90
CA ILE A 56 14.08 -2.24 7.44
C ILE A 56 15.53 -2.14 6.93
N ARG A 57 16.46 -1.55 7.71
CA ARG A 57 17.86 -1.37 7.31
C ARG A 57 18.71 -2.63 7.47
N THR A 58 18.31 -3.54 8.34
CA THR A 58 19.04 -4.79 8.66
C THR A 58 18.27 -6.03 8.19
N SER A 59 17.05 -5.86 7.70
CA SER A 59 16.17 -6.94 7.24
C SER A 59 16.29 -7.16 5.72
N PRO A 60 15.98 -8.37 5.20
CA PRO A 60 15.92 -8.63 3.77
C PRO A 60 14.74 -7.91 3.10
N TRP A 61 14.92 -6.60 2.86
CA TRP A 61 13.91 -5.70 2.31
C TRP A 61 13.38 -6.15 0.94
N ILE A 62 14.17 -6.87 0.14
CA ILE A 62 13.75 -7.43 -1.14
C ILE A 62 12.64 -8.48 -0.96
N LEU A 63 12.77 -9.36 0.05
CA LEU A 63 11.77 -10.41 0.30
C LEU A 63 10.44 -9.80 0.80
N PHE A 64 10.52 -8.84 1.73
CA PHE A 64 9.35 -8.11 2.21
C PHE A 64 8.74 -7.19 1.13
N GLY A 65 9.57 -6.69 0.21
CA GLY A 65 9.14 -6.00 -0.99
C GLY A 65 8.33 -6.92 -1.89
N ALA A 66 8.88 -8.08 -2.26
CA ALA A 66 8.22 -9.03 -3.17
C ALA A 66 6.90 -9.57 -2.61
N ILE A 67 6.91 -10.14 -1.40
CA ILE A 67 5.71 -10.66 -0.74
C ILE A 67 4.70 -9.53 -0.55
N GLY A 68 5.20 -8.37 -0.15
CA GLY A 68 4.40 -7.20 0.07
C GLY A 68 3.72 -6.66 -1.19
N SER A 69 4.41 -6.66 -2.32
CA SER A 69 3.84 -6.24 -3.60
C SER A 69 2.76 -7.21 -4.06
N VAL A 70 2.93 -8.53 -3.86
CA VAL A 70 1.87 -9.51 -4.14
C VAL A 70 0.64 -9.24 -3.28
N GLN A 71 0.82 -8.98 -1.99
CA GLN A 71 -0.28 -8.59 -1.10
C GLN A 71 -0.98 -7.32 -1.60
N ASP A 72 -0.24 -6.25 -1.85
CA ASP A 72 -0.80 -4.96 -2.27
C ASP A 72 -1.52 -5.08 -3.62
N THR A 73 -1.03 -5.95 -4.52
CA THR A 73 -1.68 -6.30 -5.80
C THR A 73 -3.02 -6.99 -5.58
N LEU A 74 -3.07 -8.01 -4.71
CA LEU A 74 -4.31 -8.70 -4.37
C LEU A 74 -5.32 -7.76 -3.72
N VAL A 75 -4.84 -6.79 -2.93
CA VAL A 75 -5.70 -5.78 -2.34
C VAL A 75 -6.24 -4.81 -3.39
N TRP A 76 -5.45 -4.39 -4.38
CA TRP A 76 -5.96 -3.60 -5.51
C TRP A 76 -7.04 -4.33 -6.30
N LEU A 77 -6.89 -5.63 -6.54
CA LEU A 77 -7.92 -6.45 -7.17
C LEU A 77 -9.18 -6.56 -6.29
N LEU A 78 -9.01 -6.71 -4.97
CA LEU A 78 -10.12 -6.69 -4.02
C LEU A 78 -10.85 -5.34 -4.03
N VAL A 79 -10.11 -4.22 -4.04
CA VAL A 79 -10.68 -2.87 -4.15
C VAL A 79 -11.51 -2.75 -5.42
N SER A 80 -10.95 -3.12 -6.58
CA SER A 80 -11.66 -3.10 -7.86
C SER A 80 -12.93 -3.96 -7.83
N TRP A 81 -12.86 -5.15 -7.22
CA TRP A 81 -14.02 -6.01 -7.03
C TRP A 81 -15.10 -5.39 -6.13
N ILE A 82 -14.73 -4.84 -4.96
CA ILE A 82 -15.65 -4.13 -4.07
C ILE A 82 -16.30 -2.96 -4.82
N SER A 83 -15.49 -2.21 -5.56
CA SER A 83 -15.95 -1.04 -6.30
C SER A 83 -16.96 -1.38 -7.39
N SER A 84 -16.80 -2.52 -8.07
CA SER A 84 -17.81 -3.03 -9.01
C SER A 84 -19.13 -3.46 -8.37
N ARG A 85 -19.16 -3.69 -7.04
CA ARG A 85 -20.36 -4.09 -6.30
C ARG A 85 -21.08 -2.93 -5.65
N LEU A 86 -20.36 -1.85 -5.35
CA LEU A 86 -20.88 -0.67 -4.69
C LEU A 86 -21.12 0.49 -5.67
N ASP A 87 -20.76 0.33 -6.95
CA ASP A 87 -20.66 1.41 -7.95
C ASP A 87 -19.86 2.61 -7.41
N TYR A 88 -18.82 2.30 -6.63
CA TYR A 88 -18.13 3.26 -5.78
C TYR A 88 -16.68 2.84 -5.47
N GLY A 89 -15.69 3.71 -5.66
CA GLY A 89 -14.27 3.44 -5.36
C GLY A 89 -13.34 3.46 -6.57
N MET A 90 -12.24 2.72 -6.52
CA MET A 90 -11.22 2.72 -7.56
C MET A 90 -11.30 1.44 -8.38
N HIS A 91 -11.40 1.58 -9.71
CA HIS A 91 -11.29 0.49 -10.64
C HIS A 91 -9.85 0.28 -11.10
N VAL A 92 -9.52 -0.97 -11.42
CA VAL A 92 -8.24 -1.34 -12.01
C VAL A 92 -8.48 -2.21 -13.23
N ASP A 93 -8.04 -1.74 -14.39
CA ASP A 93 -8.39 -2.32 -15.69
C ASP A 93 -7.76 -3.70 -15.96
N SER A 94 -6.59 -3.96 -15.35
CA SER A 94 -5.84 -5.18 -15.62
C SER A 94 -5.02 -5.66 -14.43
N PHE A 95 -4.67 -6.95 -14.45
CA PHE A 95 -3.77 -7.55 -13.47
C PHE A 95 -2.40 -6.85 -13.44
N VAL A 96 -1.86 -6.49 -14.62
CA VAL A 96 -0.56 -5.81 -14.71
C VAL A 96 -0.64 -4.42 -14.07
N THR A 97 -1.73 -3.70 -14.28
CA THR A 97 -1.96 -2.40 -13.64
C THR A 97 -2.05 -2.57 -12.12
N ALA A 98 -2.76 -3.59 -11.63
CA ALA A 98 -2.84 -3.90 -10.21
C ALA A 98 -1.46 -4.23 -9.61
N LEU A 99 -0.64 -4.97 -10.36
CA LEU A 99 0.72 -5.34 -9.96
C LEU A 99 1.61 -4.11 -9.84
N LEU A 100 1.58 -3.22 -10.82
CA LEU A 100 2.32 -1.96 -10.80
C LEU A 100 1.85 -1.06 -9.66
N ALA A 101 0.54 -0.96 -9.44
CA ALA A 101 -0.03 -0.18 -8.36
C ALA A 101 0.41 -0.72 -6.99
N GLY A 102 0.37 -2.05 -6.80
CA GLY A 102 0.88 -2.71 -5.61
C GLY A 102 2.37 -2.50 -5.41
N ALA A 103 3.17 -2.57 -6.47
CA ALA A 103 4.61 -2.29 -6.42
C ALA A 103 4.90 -0.84 -6.03
N ILE A 104 4.19 0.14 -6.59
CA ILE A 104 4.32 1.56 -6.24
C ILE A 104 4.01 1.78 -4.75
N VAL A 105 2.88 1.25 -4.27
CA VAL A 105 2.48 1.37 -2.86
C VAL A 105 3.55 0.79 -1.95
N ARG A 106 4.05 -0.41 -2.27
CA ARG A 106 5.06 -1.10 -1.47
C ARG A 106 6.39 -0.36 -1.45
N CYS A 107 6.88 0.06 -2.61
CA CYS A 107 8.13 0.81 -2.75
C CYS A 107 8.09 2.11 -1.97
N LEU A 108 7.01 2.89 -2.09
CA LEU A 108 6.88 4.16 -1.37
C LEU A 108 6.75 3.94 0.14
N THR A 109 6.01 2.92 0.57
CA THR A 109 5.86 2.57 1.99
C THR A 109 7.22 2.20 2.60
N LEU A 110 7.99 1.33 1.93
CA LEU A 110 9.33 0.95 2.38
C LEU A 110 10.29 2.16 2.36
N ALA A 111 10.26 2.99 1.32
CA ALA A 111 11.07 4.21 1.25
C ALA A 111 10.77 5.17 2.41
N LEU A 112 9.51 5.40 2.75
CA LEU A 112 9.16 6.26 3.89
C LEU A 112 9.54 5.63 5.24
N MET A 113 9.54 4.31 5.34
CA MET A 113 10.01 3.60 6.54
C MET A 113 11.52 3.69 6.75
N THR A 114 12.33 3.92 5.70
CA THR A 114 13.78 4.14 5.84
C THR A 114 14.15 5.56 6.28
N VAL A 115 13.26 6.53 6.04
CA VAL A 115 13.44 7.94 6.41
C VAL A 115 13.19 8.14 7.91
N GLY A 116 14.20 8.62 8.64
CA GLY A 116 14.14 9.02 10.05
C GLY A 116 14.61 7.95 11.06
N PRO A 117 14.58 8.25 12.38
CA PRO A 117 15.13 7.38 13.42
C PRO A 117 14.48 5.99 13.39
N GLN A 118 15.31 4.95 13.42
CA GLN A 118 14.87 3.55 13.50
C GLN A 118 14.69 3.17 14.98
N PRO A 119 13.67 2.36 15.32
CA PRO A 119 13.59 1.78 16.65
C PRO A 119 14.84 0.93 16.89
N VAL A 120 15.57 1.22 17.99
CA VAL A 120 16.71 0.40 18.41
C VAL A 120 16.15 -0.95 18.86
N PRO A 121 16.68 -2.09 18.38
CA PRO A 121 16.28 -3.40 18.89
C PRO A 121 16.50 -3.47 20.41
N GLU A 122 15.50 -3.90 21.16
CA GLU A 122 15.55 -4.01 22.64
C GLU A 122 16.73 -4.87 23.17
N ALA A 123 17.37 -5.66 22.31
CA ALA A 123 18.54 -6.47 22.62
C ALA A 123 19.84 -5.67 22.92
N GLN A 124 19.85 -4.35 22.79
CA GLN A 124 21.02 -3.50 23.08
C GLN A 124 20.82 -2.57 24.29
N ALA A 125 19.76 -2.76 25.07
CA ALA A 125 19.44 -1.94 26.25
C ALA A 125 19.83 -2.58 27.60
N GLY A 126 20.59 -3.68 27.57
CA GLY A 126 21.07 -4.41 28.76
C GLY A 126 22.58 -4.46 28.84
#